data_AF-A0A345PND0-F1
#
_entry.id   AF-A0A345PND0-F1
#
_cell.length_a   1.000
_cell.length_b   1.000
_cell.length_c   1.000
_cell.angle_alpha   90.00
_cell.angle_beta   90.00
_cell.angle_gamma   90.00
#
_symmetry.space_group_name_H-M   'P 1'
#
loop_
_entity.id
_entity.type
_entity.pdbx_description
1 polymer ?
#
loop_
_entity_poly.entity_id
_entity_poly.type
_entity_poly.pdbx_seq_one_letter_code
_entity_poly.pdbx_strand_id
1 'polypeptide(L)'
;MEQFTEKHKGKIIEEAIKETGYQMKAVAKGLGIARNTLYIRLKEAELEDSFIIHVSNIIHYDFSKVFPEVYKRVAAQVEHHPERFYLDKSVGRRSSHLLPYYNSEYKNPYFLQLQTLNGKYVSLMEDYHKLLKILMLLANSNALVGVKKDIIEFLENEEKEY
;
A
#
# COMPACT_ATOMS: atom_id res chain seq x y z
N MET A 1 32.19 16.42 -15.55
CA MET A 1 31.32 15.40 -16.16
C MET A 1 30.60 14.70 -15.01
N GLU A 2 29.36 15.08 -14.76
CA GLU A 2 28.55 14.50 -13.68
C GLU A 2 28.22 13.05 -13.98
N GLN A 3 28.57 12.17 -13.04
CA GLN A 3 28.21 10.76 -13.08
C GLN A 3 26.71 10.63 -12.81
N PHE A 4 25.93 10.32 -13.84
CA PHE A 4 24.56 9.86 -13.67
C PHE A 4 24.62 8.53 -12.90
N THR A 5 24.24 8.57 -11.62
CA THR A 5 23.84 7.36 -10.91
C THR A 5 22.56 6.87 -11.58
N GLU A 6 22.67 5.91 -12.50
CA GLU A 6 21.52 5.22 -13.09
C GLU A 6 20.69 4.63 -11.95
N LYS A 7 19.65 5.36 -11.55
CA LYS A 7 18.68 4.91 -10.57
C LYS A 7 17.94 3.75 -11.19
N HIS A 8 18.25 2.53 -10.77
CA HIS A 8 17.56 1.33 -11.24
C HIS A 8 16.07 1.40 -10.86
N LYS A 9 15.22 1.84 -11.79
CA LYS A 9 13.80 2.14 -11.56
C LYS A 9 13.04 0.92 -11.08
N GLY A 10 13.33 -0.26 -11.65
CA GLY A 10 12.69 -1.51 -11.25
C GLY A 10 12.92 -1.87 -9.78
N LYS A 11 14.14 -1.69 -9.27
CA LYS A 11 14.49 -1.97 -7.86
C LYS A 11 13.77 -1.02 -6.90
N ILE A 12 13.69 0.26 -7.26
CA ILE A 12 12.97 1.28 -6.47
C ILE A 12 11.48 0.92 -6.36
N ILE A 13 10.86 0.51 -7.47
CA ILE A 13 9.46 0.09 -7.46
C ILE A 13 9.27 -1.18 -6.65
N GLU A 14 10.19 -2.13 -6.74
CA GLU A 14 10.15 -3.36 -5.94
C GLU A 14 10.21 -3.06 -4.44
N GLU A 15 11.09 -2.14 -4.03
CA GLU A 15 11.20 -1.67 -2.64
C GLU A 15 9.90 -1.00 -2.19
N ALA A 16 9.31 -0.12 -3.00
CA ALA A 16 8.03 0.52 -2.69
C ALA A 16 6.86 -0.47 -2.57
N ILE A 17 6.80 -1.51 -3.41
CA ILE A 17 5.79 -2.59 -3.29
C ILE A 17 5.95 -3.32 -1.95
N LYS A 18 7.19 -3.56 -1.51
CA LYS A 18 7.47 -4.22 -0.22
C LYS A 18 7.11 -3.32 0.96
N GLU A 19 7.46 -2.04 0.92
CA GLU A 19 7.16 -1.07 1.98
C GLU A 19 5.65 -0.87 2.18
N THR A 20 4.89 -0.88 1.09
CA THR A 20 3.42 -0.74 1.13
C THR A 20 2.70 -2.03 1.56
N GLY A 21 3.42 -3.16 1.68
CA GLY A 21 2.85 -4.44 2.09
C GLY A 21 2.01 -5.14 1.02
N TYR A 22 2.01 -4.65 -0.23
CA TYR A 22 1.26 -5.27 -1.31
C TYR A 22 1.91 -6.58 -1.76
N GLN A 23 1.10 -7.63 -1.89
CA GLN A 23 1.58 -8.88 -2.45
C GLN A 23 1.85 -8.74 -3.96
N MET A 24 2.99 -9.25 -4.42
CA MET A 24 3.37 -9.21 -5.85
C MET A 24 2.29 -9.84 -6.77
N LYS A 25 1.55 -10.84 -6.26
CA LYS A 25 0.40 -11.44 -6.96
C LYS A 25 -0.74 -10.43 -7.19
N ALA A 26 -1.03 -9.59 -6.19
CA ALA A 26 -2.08 -8.57 -6.29
C ALA A 26 -1.67 -7.48 -7.29
N VAL A 27 -0.41 -7.04 -7.25
CA VAL A 27 0.13 -6.04 -8.20
C VAL A 27 0.10 -6.56 -9.63
N ALA A 28 0.59 -7.78 -9.88
CA ALA A 28 0.54 -8.39 -11.21
C ALA A 28 -0.89 -8.54 -11.74
N LYS A 29 -1.84 -8.92 -10.88
CA LYS A 29 -3.27 -9.01 -11.23
C LYS A 29 -3.84 -7.63 -11.57
N GLY A 30 -3.51 -6.59 -10.80
CA GLY A 30 -3.93 -5.22 -11.09
C GLY A 30 -3.39 -4.68 -12.41
N LEU A 31 -2.17 -5.08 -12.77
CA LEU A 31 -1.53 -4.76 -14.05
C LEU A 31 -2.04 -5.61 -15.23
N GLY A 32 -2.82 -6.67 -14.98
CA GLY A 32 -3.27 -7.59 -16.04
C GLY A 32 -2.15 -8.44 -16.65
N ILE A 33 -1.04 -8.65 -15.94
CA ILE A 33 0.12 -9.41 -16.41
C ILE A 33 0.42 -10.64 -15.53
N ALA A 34 1.21 -11.58 -16.05
CA ALA A 34 1.69 -12.69 -15.24
C ALA A 34 2.69 -12.22 -14.18
N ARG A 35 2.71 -12.90 -13.02
CA ARG A 35 3.68 -12.63 -11.94
C ARG A 35 5.13 -12.66 -12.43
N ASN A 36 5.45 -13.63 -13.29
CA ASN A 36 6.80 -13.76 -13.85
C ASN A 36 7.18 -12.52 -14.68
N THR A 37 6.26 -12.01 -15.48
CA THR A 37 6.46 -10.78 -16.27
C THR A 37 6.71 -9.57 -15.37
N LEU A 38 6.00 -9.47 -14.25
CA LEU A 38 6.24 -8.41 -13.26
C LEU A 38 7.67 -8.52 -12.69
N TYR A 39 8.10 -9.71 -12.27
CA TYR A 39 9.47 -9.91 -11.76
C TYR A 39 10.54 -9.60 -12.80
N ILE A 40 10.31 -9.95 -14.07
CA ILE A 40 11.23 -9.63 -15.16
C ILE A 40 11.36 -8.12 -15.32
N ARG A 41 10.24 -7.40 -15.39
CA ARG A 41 10.25 -5.94 -15.51
C ARG A 41 10.92 -5.24 -14.34
N LEU A 42 10.69 -5.70 -13.11
CA LEU A 42 11.33 -5.09 -11.92
C LEU A 42 12.86 -5.26 -11.90
N LYS A 43 13.43 -6.17 -12.70
CA LYS A 43 14.88 -6.32 -12.89
C LYS A 43 15.46 -5.37 -13.94
N GLU A 44 14.63 -4.61 -14.64
CA GLU A 44 15.08 -3.65 -15.66
C GLU A 44 15.48 -2.32 -14.98
N ALA A 45 16.64 -1.79 -15.38
CA ALA A 45 17.14 -0.52 -14.87
C ALA A 45 16.25 0.65 -15.32
N GLU A 46 15.77 0.57 -16.57
CA GLU A 46 14.83 1.50 -17.17
C GLU A 46 13.46 0.86 -17.28
N LEU A 47 12.41 1.65 -17.01
CA LEU A 47 11.02 1.22 -17.08
C LEU A 47 10.20 2.29 -17.78
N GLU A 48 9.19 1.83 -18.50
CA GLU A 48 8.25 2.71 -19.19
C GLU A 48 7.49 3.59 -18.20
N ASP A 49 7.36 4.88 -18.51
CA ASP A 49 6.67 5.86 -17.68
C ASP A 49 5.23 5.40 -17.34
N SER A 50 4.52 4.84 -18.32
CA SER A 50 3.16 4.31 -18.15
C SER A 50 3.10 3.18 -17.12
N PHE A 51 4.10 2.30 -17.10
CA PHE A 51 4.21 1.20 -16.14
C PHE A 51 4.43 1.72 -14.72
N ILE A 52 5.30 2.72 -14.55
CA ILE A 52 5.58 3.35 -13.26
C ILE A 52 4.30 3.96 -12.67
N ILE A 53 3.53 4.69 -13.49
CA ILE A 53 2.25 5.29 -13.07
C ILE A 53 1.21 4.22 -12.77
N HIS A 54 1.13 3.13 -13.55
CA HIS A 54 0.19 2.05 -13.24
C HIS A 54 0.51 1.37 -11.91
N VAL A 55 1.78 1.12 -11.62
CA VAL A 55 2.17 0.55 -10.34
C VAL A 55 1.87 1.53 -9.21
N SER A 56 2.22 2.82 -9.36
CA SER A 56 1.96 3.86 -8.36
C SER A 56 0.49 3.89 -7.94
N ASN A 57 -0.41 3.77 -8.93
CA ASN A 57 -1.85 3.78 -8.71
C ASN A 57 -2.34 2.55 -7.97
N ILE A 58 -1.77 1.37 -8.26
CA ILE A 58 -2.14 0.10 -7.64
C ILE A 58 -1.68 0.03 -6.17
N ILE A 59 -0.46 0.46 -5.89
CA ILE A 59 0.12 0.39 -4.53
C ILE A 59 -0.09 1.67 -3.71
N HIS A 60 -0.73 2.67 -4.29
CA HIS A 60 -0.98 3.98 -3.68
C HIS A 60 0.29 4.65 -3.15
N TYR A 61 1.38 4.54 -3.90
CA TYR A 61 2.67 5.12 -3.56
C TYR A 61 2.98 6.28 -4.51
N ASP A 62 3.41 7.41 -3.95
CA ASP A 62 3.78 8.60 -4.73
C ASP A 62 5.25 8.56 -5.13
N PHE A 63 5.51 8.32 -6.42
CA PHE A 63 6.87 8.37 -6.97
C PHE A 63 7.29 9.75 -7.48
N SER A 64 6.48 10.79 -7.36
CA SER A 64 6.78 12.12 -7.92
C SER A 64 8.11 12.70 -7.44
N LYS A 65 8.49 12.43 -6.18
CA LYS A 65 9.77 12.83 -5.59
C LYS A 65 10.96 12.03 -6.13
N VAL A 66 10.73 10.77 -6.51
CA VAL A 66 11.79 9.84 -6.94
C VAL A 66 12.00 9.90 -8.45
N PHE A 67 10.92 10.04 -9.20
CA PHE A 67 10.86 10.07 -10.66
C PHE A 67 10.18 11.35 -11.19
N PRO A 68 10.66 12.56 -10.83
CA PRO A 68 10.02 13.81 -11.25
C PRO A 68 9.90 13.93 -12.78
N GLU A 69 10.90 13.39 -13.51
CA GLU A 69 10.94 13.42 -14.97
C GLU A 69 9.83 12.58 -15.62
N VAL A 70 9.39 11.50 -14.98
CA VAL A 70 8.26 10.67 -15.43
C VAL A 70 6.98 11.50 -15.38
N TYR A 71 6.72 12.14 -14.25
CA TYR A 71 5.49 12.93 -14.05
C TYR A 71 5.47 14.18 -14.93
N LYS A 72 6.61 14.84 -15.16
CA LYS A 72 6.70 15.96 -16.12
C LYS A 72 6.36 15.53 -17.55
N ARG A 73 6.90 14.41 -18.02
CA ARG A 73 6.64 13.91 -19.39
C ARG A 73 5.19 13.51 -19.57
N VAL A 74 4.60 12.83 -18.59
CA VAL A 74 3.19 12.46 -18.65
C VAL A 74 2.31 13.72 -18.61
N ALA A 75 2.61 14.72 -17.77
CA ALA A 75 1.86 15.98 -17.74
C ALA A 75 1.89 16.72 -19.09
N ALA A 76 3.06 16.76 -19.76
CA ALA A 76 3.21 17.41 -21.07
C ALA A 76 2.41 16.71 -22.19
N GLN A 77 2.13 15.41 -22.07
CA GLN A 77 1.32 14.67 -23.05
C GLN A 77 -0.19 14.95 -22.93
N VAL A 78 -0.65 15.57 -21.85
CA VAL A 78 -2.08 15.75 -21.53
C VAL A 78 -2.63 17.12 -21.95
N GLU A 79 -1.80 18.15 -22.14
CA GLU A 79 -2.25 19.48 -22.61
C GLU A 79 -2.94 19.46 -23.99
N HIS A 80 -2.93 18.33 -24.70
CA HIS A 80 -3.53 18.18 -26.02
C HIS A 80 -4.92 17.50 -26.11
N HIS A 81 -5.52 16.94 -25.04
CA HIS A 81 -6.87 16.31 -25.12
C HIS A 81 -7.73 16.42 -23.82
N PRO A 82 -8.61 17.42 -23.70
CA PRO A 82 -9.39 17.69 -22.48
C PRO A 82 -10.66 16.82 -22.27
N GLU A 83 -11.04 15.92 -23.18
CA GLU A 83 -12.37 15.26 -23.12
C GLU A 83 -12.45 13.91 -22.38
N ARG A 84 -11.41 13.47 -21.65
CA ARG A 84 -11.38 12.12 -21.03
C ARG A 84 -11.62 12.08 -19.52
N PHE A 85 -12.47 12.96 -18.98
CA PHE A 85 -12.67 13.12 -17.53
C PHE A 85 -13.86 12.36 -16.91
N TYR A 86 -14.57 11.49 -17.64
CA TYR A 86 -15.59 10.61 -17.03
C TYR A 86 -15.40 9.14 -17.38
N LEU A 87 -15.30 8.30 -16.34
CA LEU A 87 -15.43 6.85 -16.45
C LEU A 87 -16.92 6.51 -16.53
N ASP A 88 -17.47 6.41 -17.75
CA ASP A 88 -18.79 5.81 -17.97
C ASP A 88 -18.72 4.30 -17.67
N LYS A 89 -19.49 3.84 -16.67
CA LYS A 89 -19.57 2.43 -16.24
C LYS A 89 -20.38 1.55 -17.21
N SER A 90 -20.84 2.07 -18.35
CA SER A 90 -21.61 1.30 -19.35
C SER A 90 -20.76 0.52 -20.38
N VAL A 91 -19.44 0.75 -20.46
CA VAL A 91 -18.61 0.12 -21.49
C VAL A 91 -18.16 -1.28 -21.08
N GLY A 92 -18.89 -2.26 -21.58
CA GLY A 92 -18.54 -3.68 -21.54
C GLY A 92 -17.13 -3.95 -22.09
N ARG A 93 -16.50 -4.99 -21.51
CA ARG A 93 -15.26 -5.66 -21.93
C ARG A 93 -14.86 -5.36 -23.38
N ARG A 94 -13.90 -4.43 -23.59
CA ARG A 94 -12.88 -4.36 -24.65
C ARG A 94 -12.38 -2.91 -24.83
N SER A 95 -11.44 -2.49 -24.00
CA SER A 95 -10.36 -1.53 -24.32
C SER A 95 -9.55 -1.26 -23.06
N SER A 96 -8.39 -1.89 -22.94
CA SER A 96 -7.59 -1.95 -21.71
C SER A 96 -6.41 -0.96 -21.65
N HIS A 97 -6.47 0.18 -22.34
CA HIS A 97 -5.27 1.03 -22.50
C HIS A 97 -5.45 2.51 -22.15
N LEU A 98 -6.58 2.90 -21.55
CA LEU A 98 -6.78 4.28 -21.09
C LEU A 98 -7.39 4.25 -19.69
N LEU A 99 -6.54 4.46 -18.69
CA LEU A 99 -6.93 4.48 -17.28
C LEU A 99 -6.73 5.88 -16.68
N PRO A 100 -7.52 6.21 -15.65
CA PRO A 100 -7.68 7.57 -15.16
C PRO A 100 -6.40 8.08 -14.53
N TYR A 101 -6.00 9.26 -14.99
CA TYR A 101 -4.81 9.98 -14.56
C TYR A 101 -4.84 10.26 -13.05
N TYR A 102 -3.72 9.96 -12.38
CA TYR A 102 -3.50 10.36 -11.00
C TYR A 102 -3.19 11.86 -11.00
N ASN A 103 -4.19 12.69 -10.72
CA ASN A 103 -3.92 14.06 -10.36
C ASN A 103 -3.13 14.03 -9.04
N SER A 104 -2.00 14.73 -8.97
CA SER A 104 -1.17 14.87 -7.76
C SER A 104 -1.95 15.37 -6.53
N GLU A 105 -3.14 15.94 -6.75
CA GLU A 105 -4.05 16.40 -5.71
C GLU A 105 -5.11 15.35 -5.29
N TYR A 106 -5.26 14.26 -6.04
CA TYR A 106 -6.29 13.24 -5.80
C TYR A 106 -5.83 12.22 -4.77
N LYS A 107 -5.85 12.64 -3.50
CA LYS A 107 -5.87 11.68 -2.39
C LYS A 107 -7.21 10.95 -2.46
N ASN A 108 -7.18 9.67 -2.83
CA ASN A 108 -8.40 8.84 -2.80
C ASN A 108 -9.08 9.06 -1.43
N PRO A 109 -10.31 9.60 -1.40
CA PRO A 109 -10.95 9.99 -0.14
C PRO A 109 -11.10 8.80 0.81
N TYR A 110 -11.23 7.58 0.27
CA TYR A 110 -11.27 6.36 1.05
C TYR A 110 -9.92 6.01 1.69
N PHE A 111 -8.79 6.41 1.10
CA PHE A 111 -7.46 6.16 1.67
C PHE A 111 -7.22 7.00 2.92
N LEU A 112 -7.59 8.29 2.91
CA LEU A 112 -7.49 9.14 4.11
C LEU A 112 -8.39 8.63 5.24
N GLN A 113 -9.60 8.19 4.91
CA GLN A 113 -10.51 7.57 5.87
C GLN A 113 -9.93 6.28 6.42
N LEU A 114 -9.33 5.44 5.58
CA LEU A 114 -8.71 4.19 5.99
C LEU A 114 -7.47 4.42 6.86
N GLN A 115 -6.64 5.41 6.53
CA GLN A 115 -5.48 5.80 7.32
C GLN A 115 -5.90 6.33 8.69
N THR A 116 -6.95 7.16 8.73
CA THR A 116 -7.54 7.65 9.99
C THR A 116 -8.08 6.50 10.84
N LEU A 117 -8.79 5.56 10.22
CA LEU A 117 -9.35 4.40 10.90
C LEU A 117 -8.27 3.47 11.44
N ASN A 118 -7.20 3.25 10.66
CA ASN A 118 -6.04 2.49 11.07
C ASN A 118 -5.36 3.13 12.30
N GLY A 119 -5.20 4.46 12.30
CA GLY A 119 -4.68 5.18 13.47
C GLY A 119 -5.53 4.97 14.73
N LYS A 120 -6.86 5.04 14.60
CA LYS A 120 -7.79 4.75 15.70
C LYS A 120 -7.65 3.31 16.22
N TYR A 121 -7.50 2.35 15.32
CA TYR A 121 -7.29 0.94 15.69
C TYR A 121 -5.98 0.74 16.44
N VAL A 122 -4.88 1.35 15.97
CA VAL A 122 -3.57 1.26 16.65
C VAL A 122 -3.67 1.82 18.08
N SER A 123 -4.28 2.99 18.28
CA SER A 123 -4.45 3.54 19.63
C SER A 123 -5.29 2.64 20.53
N LEU A 124 -6.36 2.02 20.00
CA LEU A 124 -7.17 1.07 20.76
C LEU A 124 -6.34 -0.16 21.20
N MET A 125 -5.49 -0.69 20.31
CA MET A 125 -4.60 -1.80 20.63
C MET A 125 -3.55 -1.42 21.67
N GLU A 126 -3.01 -0.21 21.61
CA GLU A 126 -2.09 0.30 22.63
C GLU A 126 -2.75 0.43 24.00
N ASP A 127 -3.99 0.91 24.06
CA ASP A 127 -4.75 1.03 25.31
C ASP A 127 -5.12 -0.34 25.87
N TYR A 128 -5.48 -1.31 25.01
CA TYR A 128 -5.66 -2.70 25.42
C TYR A 128 -4.38 -3.30 26.00
N HIS A 129 -3.23 -3.07 25.37
CA HIS A 129 -1.93 -3.53 25.88
C HIS A 129 -1.57 -2.91 27.23
N LYS A 130 -1.88 -1.62 27.44
CA LYS A 130 -1.70 -0.96 28.74
C LYS A 130 -2.59 -1.62 29.81
N LEU A 131 -3.85 -1.88 29.49
CA LEU A 131 -4.78 -2.54 30.40
C LEU A 131 -4.29 -3.95 30.78
N LEU A 132 -3.86 -4.74 29.79
CA LEU A 132 -3.29 -6.07 30.02
C LEU A 132 -2.08 -6.02 30.97
N LYS A 133 -1.15 -5.07 30.75
CA LYS A 133 -0.01 -4.86 31.65
C LYS A 133 -0.44 -4.51 33.07
N ILE A 134 -1.44 -3.64 33.24
CA ILE A 134 -1.98 -3.28 34.56
C ILE A 134 -2.57 -4.52 35.24
N LEU A 135 -3.36 -5.32 34.52
CA LEU A 135 -3.94 -6.56 35.03
C LEU A 135 -2.86 -7.57 35.44
N MET A 136 -1.81 -7.73 34.63
CA MET A 136 -0.65 -8.57 34.98
C MET A 136 0.06 -8.08 36.25
N LEU A 137 0.25 -6.76 36.40
CA LEU A 137 0.87 -6.18 37.59
C LEU A 137 -0.01 -6.41 38.84
N LEU A 138 -1.33 -6.22 38.74
CA LEU A 138 -2.29 -6.45 39.82
C LEU A 138 -2.42 -7.93 40.20
N ALA A 139 -2.37 -8.83 39.22
CA ALA A 139 -2.35 -10.28 39.43
C ALA A 139 -1.07 -10.73 40.15
N ASN A 140 0.05 -10.05 39.92
CA ASN A 140 1.34 -10.35 40.57
C ASN A 140 1.46 -9.72 41.97
N SER A 141 0.78 -8.61 42.26
CA SER A 141 0.82 -7.94 43.57
C SER A 141 -0.14 -8.54 44.62
N ASN A 142 -0.58 -9.78 44.44
CA ASN A 142 -1.29 -10.59 45.44
C ASN A 142 -2.67 -10.09 45.91
N ALA A 143 -3.33 -9.18 45.19
CA ALA A 143 -4.68 -8.70 45.55
C ALA A 143 -5.84 -9.50 44.92
N LEU A 144 -5.60 -10.26 43.84
CA LEU A 144 -6.66 -10.90 43.04
C LEU A 144 -6.20 -12.24 42.44
N VAL A 145 -6.00 -13.25 43.30
CA VAL A 145 -5.63 -14.63 42.89
C VAL A 145 -6.66 -15.24 41.92
N GLY A 146 -7.93 -14.86 42.03
CA GLY A 146 -9.00 -15.29 41.10
C GLY A 146 -8.82 -14.73 39.69
N VAL A 147 -8.57 -13.43 39.56
CA VAL A 147 -8.38 -12.77 38.25
C VAL A 147 -7.12 -13.30 37.55
N LYS A 148 -6.07 -13.62 38.31
CA LYS A 148 -4.88 -14.30 37.75
C LYS A 148 -5.25 -15.65 37.11
N LYS A 149 -6.12 -16.42 37.76
CA LYS A 149 -6.55 -17.74 37.30
C LYS A 149 -7.43 -17.63 36.04
N ASP A 150 -8.36 -16.68 36.02
CA ASP A 150 -9.25 -16.43 34.88
C ASP A 150 -8.48 -15.92 33.65
N ILE A 151 -7.45 -15.08 33.84
CA ILE A 151 -6.57 -14.62 32.76
C ILE A 151 -5.72 -15.77 32.20
N ILE A 152 -5.18 -16.65 33.06
CA ILE A 152 -4.42 -17.82 32.62
C ILE A 152 -5.33 -18.78 31.83
N GLU A 153 -6.55 -19.03 32.32
CA GLU A 153 -7.52 -19.88 31.64
C GLU A 153 -7.96 -19.30 30.28
N PHE A 154 -8.11 -17.97 30.17
CA PHE A 154 -8.38 -17.31 28.91
C PHE A 154 -7.22 -17.47 27.89
N LEU A 155 -5.97 -17.26 28.33
CA LEU A 155 -4.79 -17.40 27.47
C LEU A 155 -4.57 -18.86 27.02
N GLU A 156 -4.80 -19.84 27.89
CA GLU A 156 -4.68 -21.26 27.55
C GLU A 156 -5.77 -21.76 26.59
N ASN A 157 -6.90 -21.06 26.51
CA ASN A 157 -7.97 -21.38 25.56
C ASN A 157 -7.72 -20.75 24.18
N GLU A 158 -7.09 -19.57 24.09
CA GLU A 158 -6.66 -19.01 22.79
C GLU A 158 -5.59 -19.87 22.10
N GLU A 159 -4.69 -20.52 22.84
CA GLU A 159 -3.69 -21.44 22.27
C GLU A 159 -4.28 -22.77 21.76
N LYS A 160 -5.52 -23.11 22.14
CA LYS A 160 -6.18 -24.37 21.73
C LYS A 160 -7.11 -24.21 20.52
N GLU A 161 -7.43 -22.98 20.12
CA GLU A 161 -8.25 -22.70 18.94
C GLU A 161 -7.44 -22.55 17.64
N TYR A 162 -6.13 -22.83 17.66
CA TYR A 162 -5.25 -22.89 16.48
C TYR A 162 -4.61 -24.25 16.26
#